data_AF-A0A554JLK6-F1
#
_entry.id   AF-A0A554JLK6-F1
#
_cell.length_a   1.000
_cell.length_b   1.000
_cell.length_c   1.000
_cell.angle_alpha   90.00
_cell.angle_beta   90.00
_cell.angle_gamma   90.00
#
_symmetry.space_group_name_H-M   'P 1'
#
loop_
_entity.id
_entity.type
_entity.pdbx_description
1 polymer ?
#
loop_
_entity_poly.entity_id
_entity_poly.type
_entity_poly.pdbx_seq_one_letter_code
_entity_poly.pdbx_strand_id
1 'polypeptide(L)'
;MSSNNELIRSLIREGVLKTPELIDAFRAIDRNDFVPESFEPHAYADQPLPIGEGQTISQPYTVAFMLELLAPKPGDRVLDIGSGSGWTGALLAFVVTQKNERGSQGHVWTQERIASLCAKGEKNIEKYGFITQKKVSPLCMDGTNGFPAHAPFDKILAGATAQKKIPDAWRAQCAVGGRIVAPIDNEILLALKKTSAEWEEHRYPGFVFVPLVSEKSRSGALKPFFIRLMMGFMLLATGSFLLVQEISVPHTRHTRPHQVTIPQGYGSRKIGGLLKEEGIVRSKWVFVTYVSLRGQASSLKPGTYTFFSTSTIPDIMRALLKGSGNEYVITIPEGWNIQDIDAYLAREGIFPPQQFAQFAHAQFRPVLATSSLLADLPSGKNLEGFLFPDTYRIFLEASTSALTIRMLENFQRKLTPELRAEIVRQKKDVYTFVIMASLLEREVRSDRDRALVSGILWKRIQKNIPLQVDATIYYIKKMDARVSGNNSRITLQDTKIPSLYNTYLHKGLPPAPICNPGLSALMAALFPEESPYFYYLSAPDGTTIFSHTLEEHNRAKVRYLSGAIPSS
;
A
#
# COMPACT_ATOMS: atom_id res chain seq x y z
N MET A 1 -0.79 1.52 11.77
CA MET A 1 -1.02 0.50 12.81
C MET A 1 -2.13 1.01 13.70
N SER A 2 -3.09 0.15 14.07
CA SER A 2 -4.33 0.52 14.75
C SER A 2 -4.30 0.33 16.28
N SER A 3 -3.25 -0.32 16.81
CA SER A 3 -3.08 -0.55 18.26
C SER A 3 -1.63 -0.64 18.69
N ASN A 4 -1.36 -0.47 19.99
CA ASN A 4 -0.02 -0.64 20.58
C ASN A 4 0.55 -2.05 20.33
N ASN A 5 -0.29 -3.08 20.39
CA ASN A 5 0.13 -4.46 20.10
C ASN A 5 0.60 -4.66 18.66
N GLU A 6 -0.05 -4.01 17.68
CA GLU A 6 0.40 -4.07 16.29
C GLU A 6 1.74 -3.35 16.10
N LEU A 7 1.91 -2.19 16.75
CA LEU A 7 3.18 -1.48 16.76
C LEU A 7 4.32 -2.34 17.29
N ILE A 8 4.13 -2.93 18.49
CA ILE A 8 5.13 -3.80 19.12
C ILE A 8 5.47 -5.00 18.24
N ARG A 9 4.45 -5.64 17.64
CA ARG A 9 4.68 -6.76 16.70
C ARG A 9 5.46 -6.35 15.45
N SER A 10 5.29 -5.12 14.96
CA SER A 10 6.08 -4.61 13.84
C SER A 10 7.53 -4.42 14.24
N LEU A 11 7.77 -3.74 15.37
CA LEU A 11 9.12 -3.48 15.87
C LEU A 11 9.91 -4.77 16.15
N ILE A 12 9.23 -5.80 16.66
CA ILE A 12 9.83 -7.14 16.84
C ILE A 12 10.15 -7.79 15.50
N ARG A 13 9.22 -7.74 14.54
CA ARG A 13 9.39 -8.36 13.21
C ARG A 13 10.50 -7.71 12.41
N GLU A 14 10.64 -6.39 12.50
CA GLU A 14 11.73 -5.63 11.89
C GLU A 14 13.07 -5.88 12.59
N GLY A 15 13.05 -6.55 13.73
CA GLY A 15 14.25 -6.84 14.51
C GLY A 15 14.87 -5.57 15.08
N VAL A 16 14.08 -4.55 15.41
CA VAL A 16 14.57 -3.37 16.14
C VAL A 16 14.30 -3.49 17.64
N LEU A 17 13.21 -4.16 18.04
CA LEU A 17 12.88 -4.44 19.45
C LEU A 17 13.01 -5.94 19.72
N LYS A 18 13.93 -6.32 20.60
CA LYS A 18 14.37 -7.72 20.77
C LYS A 18 14.41 -8.16 22.23
N THR A 19 14.80 -7.25 23.12
CA THR A 19 15.04 -7.56 24.53
C THR A 19 13.72 -7.73 25.27
N PRO A 20 13.46 -8.86 25.96
CA PRO A 20 12.19 -9.14 26.64
C PRO A 20 11.73 -8.02 27.59
N GLU A 21 12.65 -7.48 28.39
CA GLU A 21 12.35 -6.42 29.35
C GLU A 21 11.92 -5.12 28.65
N LEU A 22 12.49 -4.82 27.47
CA LEU A 22 12.07 -3.67 26.65
C LEU A 22 10.73 -3.94 25.97
N ILE A 23 10.47 -5.16 25.50
CA ILE A 23 9.17 -5.54 24.95
C ILE A 23 8.07 -5.35 26.02
N ASP A 24 8.32 -5.78 27.25
CA ASP A 24 7.38 -5.61 28.35
C ASP A 24 7.20 -4.13 28.74
N ALA A 25 8.27 -3.32 28.69
CA ALA A 25 8.15 -1.88 28.87
C ALA A 25 7.24 -1.23 27.83
N PHE A 26 7.38 -1.58 26.54
CA PHE A 26 6.51 -1.06 25.48
C PHE A 26 5.05 -1.51 25.61
N ARG A 27 4.81 -2.69 26.17
CA ARG A 27 3.44 -3.16 26.49
C ARG A 27 2.84 -2.40 27.65
N ALA A 28 3.63 -2.12 28.67
CA ALA A 28 3.17 -1.49 29.90
C ALA A 28 3.00 0.02 29.79
N ILE A 29 3.82 0.69 28.97
CA ILE A 29 3.83 2.14 28.80
C ILE A 29 3.27 2.51 27.42
N ASP A 30 1.98 2.83 27.40
CA ASP A 30 1.26 3.15 26.18
C ASP A 30 1.70 4.51 25.63
N ARG A 31 2.25 4.52 24.41
CA ARG A 31 2.66 5.73 23.71
C ARG A 31 1.51 6.75 23.55
N ASN A 32 0.27 6.28 23.45
CA ASN A 32 -0.90 7.15 23.34
C ASN A 32 -1.03 8.13 24.52
N ASP A 33 -0.54 7.74 25.70
CA ASP A 33 -0.56 8.61 26.88
C ASP A 33 0.38 9.81 26.79
N PHE A 34 1.29 9.82 25.83
CA PHE A 34 2.38 10.78 25.69
C PHE A 34 2.25 11.65 24.43
N VAL A 35 1.21 11.46 23.63
CA VAL A 35 0.92 12.31 22.46
C VAL A 35 -0.17 13.34 22.79
N PRO A 36 -0.22 14.50 22.10
CA PRO A 36 -1.38 15.39 22.22
C PRO A 36 -2.65 14.70 21.71
N GLU A 37 -3.81 15.06 22.28
CA GLU A 37 -5.12 14.49 21.95
C GLU A 37 -5.43 14.51 20.44
N SER A 38 -5.05 15.59 19.75
CA SER A 38 -5.20 15.74 18.30
C SER A 38 -4.47 14.69 17.46
N PHE A 39 -3.51 13.97 18.06
CA PHE A 39 -2.68 12.96 17.40
C PHE A 39 -2.94 11.53 17.92
N GLU A 40 -3.94 11.31 18.79
CA GLU A 40 -4.31 9.96 19.27
C GLU A 40 -4.53 8.95 18.13
N PRO A 41 -5.23 9.29 17.02
CA PRO A 41 -5.40 8.35 15.90
C PRO A 41 -4.08 7.91 15.23
N HIS A 42 -3.00 8.66 15.46
CA HIS A 42 -1.68 8.43 14.91
C HIS A 42 -0.67 7.95 15.95
N ALA A 43 -1.07 7.78 17.22
CA ALA A 43 -0.16 7.46 18.31
C ALA A 43 0.69 6.21 18.05
N TYR A 44 0.10 5.21 17.39
CA TYR A 44 0.73 3.92 17.08
C TYR A 44 1.38 3.85 15.69
N ALA A 45 1.34 4.93 14.91
CA ALA A 45 2.07 4.99 13.66
C ALA A 45 3.57 5.10 13.96
N ASP A 46 4.39 4.37 13.20
CA ASP A 46 5.85 4.44 13.33
C ASP A 46 6.40 5.71 12.66
N GLN A 47 6.11 6.86 13.27
CA GLN A 47 6.50 8.19 12.80
C GLN A 47 6.70 9.16 13.97
N PRO A 48 7.51 10.21 13.82
CA PRO A 48 7.58 11.27 14.81
C PRO A 48 6.28 12.08 14.82
N LEU A 49 5.87 12.57 16.00
CA LEU A 49 4.66 13.40 16.15
C LEU A 49 4.97 14.72 16.87
N PRO A 50 4.36 15.86 16.49
CA PRO A 50 4.53 17.12 17.21
C PRO A 50 4.01 17.03 18.65
N ILE A 51 4.75 17.60 19.61
CA ILE A 51 4.32 17.65 21.03
C ILE A 51 4.13 19.07 21.58
N GLY A 52 4.42 20.08 20.77
CA GLY A 52 4.40 21.52 21.10
C GLY A 52 5.79 22.15 21.01
N GLU A 53 5.86 23.49 21.00
CA GLU A 53 7.13 24.25 21.12
C GLU A 53 8.20 23.92 20.06
N GLY A 54 7.75 23.50 18.87
CA GLY A 54 8.62 23.05 17.79
C GLY A 54 9.34 21.72 18.06
N GLN A 55 8.94 20.97 19.07
CA GLN A 55 9.50 19.67 19.44
C GLN A 55 8.61 18.51 18.95
N THR A 56 9.21 17.32 18.86
CA THR A 56 8.55 16.08 18.46
C THR A 56 8.80 14.97 19.47
N ILE A 57 7.82 14.08 19.65
CA ILE A 57 8.07 12.74 20.20
C ILE A 57 8.65 11.89 19.07
N SER A 58 9.80 11.26 19.32
CA SER A 58 10.53 10.45 18.34
C SER A 58 9.70 9.29 17.81
N GLN A 59 9.99 8.83 16.58
CA GLN A 59 9.34 7.63 16.03
C GLN A 59 9.62 6.39 16.91
N PRO A 60 8.64 5.49 17.10
CA PRO A 60 8.80 4.26 17.88
C PRO A 60 10.04 3.43 17.52
N TYR A 61 10.35 3.25 16.24
CA TYR A 61 11.55 2.55 15.77
C TYR A 61 12.83 3.14 16.36
N THR A 62 12.97 4.46 16.30
CA THR A 62 14.15 5.17 16.83
C THR A 62 14.26 5.00 18.34
N VAL A 63 13.15 5.07 19.07
CA VAL A 63 13.16 4.87 20.52
C VAL A 63 13.56 3.43 20.86
N ALA A 64 12.97 2.43 20.20
CA ALA A 64 13.36 1.03 20.37
C ALA A 64 14.85 0.81 20.07
N PHE A 65 15.32 1.33 18.93
CA PHE A 65 16.72 1.23 18.51
C PHE A 65 17.68 1.82 19.56
N MET A 66 17.40 3.02 20.06
CA MET A 66 18.23 3.68 21.06
C MET A 66 18.21 2.94 22.40
N LEU A 67 17.06 2.42 22.83
CA LEU A 67 16.95 1.67 24.08
C LEU A 67 17.68 0.32 24.02
N GLU A 68 17.66 -0.38 22.89
CA GLU A 68 18.47 -1.59 22.69
C GLU A 68 19.97 -1.30 22.75
N LEU A 69 20.44 -0.21 22.17
CA LEU A 69 21.84 0.22 22.29
C LEU A 69 22.20 0.59 23.73
N LEU A 70 21.30 1.28 24.41
CA LEU A 70 21.48 1.70 25.80
C LEU A 70 21.50 0.50 26.76
N ALA A 71 20.75 -0.56 26.45
CA ALA A 71 20.60 -1.77 27.25
C ALA A 71 20.41 -1.50 28.75
N PRO A 72 19.33 -0.81 29.15
CA PRO A 72 19.03 -0.52 30.55
C PRO A 72 18.75 -1.80 31.33
N LYS A 73 19.18 -1.85 32.59
CA LYS A 73 19.00 -3.01 33.48
C LYS A 73 18.34 -2.62 34.81
N PRO A 74 17.64 -3.55 35.48
CA PRO A 74 17.19 -3.36 36.85
C PRO A 74 18.31 -2.88 37.78
N GLY A 75 18.11 -1.76 38.47
CA GLY A 75 19.11 -1.14 39.34
C GLY A 75 19.92 -0.01 38.70
N ASP A 76 19.87 0.17 37.37
CA ASP A 76 20.61 1.25 36.70
C ASP A 76 20.13 2.65 37.12
N ARG A 77 21.08 3.56 37.28
CA ARG A 77 20.86 5.01 37.40
C ARG A 77 20.93 5.64 36.02
N VAL A 78 19.81 6.22 35.57
CA VAL A 78 19.67 6.69 34.18
C VAL A 78 19.42 8.20 34.14
N LEU A 79 20.17 8.90 33.29
CA LEU A 79 19.89 10.29 32.93
C LEU A 79 19.30 10.35 31.52
N ASP A 80 18.07 10.83 31.38
CA ASP A 80 17.36 11.06 30.12
C ASP A 80 17.33 12.56 29.81
N ILE A 81 18.00 12.98 28.73
CA ILE A 81 18.23 14.39 28.41
C ILE A 81 17.38 14.80 27.21
N GLY A 82 16.55 15.82 27.38
CA GLY A 82 15.56 16.22 26.39
C GLY A 82 14.36 15.28 26.41
N SER A 83 13.75 15.12 27.59
CA SER A 83 12.69 14.13 27.81
C SER A 83 11.39 14.40 27.06
N GLY A 84 11.17 15.64 26.59
CA GLY A 84 10.04 16.00 25.74
C GLY A 84 8.70 15.62 26.35
N SER A 85 8.01 14.64 25.75
CA SER A 85 6.71 14.17 26.24
C SER A 85 6.78 13.27 27.48
N GLY A 86 7.96 12.77 27.84
CA GLY A 86 8.19 11.86 28.97
C GLY A 86 8.12 10.37 28.63
N TRP A 87 7.80 9.99 27.39
CA TRP A 87 7.59 8.58 27.02
C TRP A 87 8.83 7.71 27.24
N THR A 88 9.98 8.18 26.79
CA THR A 88 11.25 7.45 26.90
C THR A 88 11.70 7.33 28.36
N GLY A 89 11.57 8.39 29.16
CA GLY A 89 11.78 8.34 30.61
C GLY A 89 10.88 7.32 31.31
N ALA A 90 9.61 7.22 30.93
CA ALA A 90 8.68 6.22 31.48
C ALA A 90 9.06 4.78 31.10
N LEU A 91 9.45 4.53 29.84
CA LEU A 91 9.95 3.23 29.39
C LEU A 91 11.20 2.81 30.18
N LEU A 92 12.14 3.73 30.36
CA LEU A 92 13.35 3.50 31.16
C LEU A 92 12.99 3.17 32.61
N ALA A 93 12.09 3.93 33.22
CA ALA A 93 11.66 3.74 34.60
C ALA A 93 11.02 2.37 34.82
N PHE A 94 10.20 1.91 33.87
CA PHE A 94 9.61 0.57 33.92
C PHE A 94 10.67 -0.52 34.03
N VAL A 95 11.77 -0.41 33.28
CA VAL A 95 12.85 -1.41 33.27
C VAL A 95 13.73 -1.29 34.53
N VAL A 96 14.24 -0.09 34.82
CA VAL A 96 15.31 0.04 35.81
C VAL A 96 14.83 -0.05 37.26
N THR A 97 13.53 0.19 37.51
CA THR A 97 12.96 0.16 38.86
C THR A 97 12.43 -1.21 39.28
N GLN A 98 12.51 -2.20 38.38
CA GLN A 98 12.33 -3.61 38.76
C GLN A 98 13.40 -4.00 39.79
N LYS A 99 13.06 -4.94 40.67
CA LYS A 99 14.02 -5.44 41.66
C LYS A 99 15.10 -6.25 40.96
N ASN A 100 16.36 -5.89 41.18
CA ASN A 100 17.48 -6.74 40.77
C ASN A 100 17.75 -7.85 41.81
N GLU A 101 18.69 -8.74 41.53
CA GLU A 101 19.09 -9.86 42.41
C GLU A 101 19.53 -9.40 43.83
N ARG A 102 19.93 -8.13 43.97
CA ARG A 102 20.38 -7.51 45.23
C ARG A 102 19.28 -6.71 45.93
N GLY A 103 18.06 -6.69 45.38
CA GLY A 103 16.91 -5.97 45.91
C GLY A 103 16.95 -4.44 45.74
N SER A 104 17.98 -3.88 45.09
CA SER A 104 18.06 -2.44 44.82
C SER A 104 17.25 -2.06 43.58
N GLN A 105 16.58 -0.92 43.63
CA GLN A 105 15.82 -0.35 42.50
C GLN A 105 16.63 0.77 41.85
N GLY A 106 16.61 0.83 40.53
CA GLY A 106 17.19 1.91 39.76
C GLY A 106 16.34 3.18 39.82
N HIS A 107 16.81 4.24 39.17
CA HIS A 107 16.16 5.55 39.18
C HIS A 107 16.42 6.28 37.86
N VAL A 108 15.44 7.05 37.39
CA VAL A 108 15.56 7.86 36.17
C VAL A 108 15.44 9.34 36.50
N TRP A 109 16.39 10.15 36.03
CA TRP A 109 16.29 11.61 36.03
C TRP A 109 15.99 12.09 34.62
N THR A 110 14.87 12.78 34.40
CA THR A 110 14.47 13.27 33.07
C THR A 110 14.67 14.78 33.00
N GLN A 111 15.53 15.27 32.10
CA GLN A 111 15.81 16.70 31.93
C GLN A 111 15.07 17.29 30.73
N GLU A 112 14.32 18.36 30.94
CA GLU A 112 13.65 19.12 29.87
C GLU A 112 13.79 20.63 30.13
N ARG A 113 14.30 21.38 29.15
CA ARG A 113 14.55 22.82 29.33
C ARG A 113 13.30 23.67 29.10
N ILE A 114 12.34 23.17 28.32
CA ILE A 114 11.14 23.91 27.96
C ILE A 114 10.09 23.66 29.03
N ALA A 115 9.81 24.68 29.86
CA ALA A 115 8.95 24.57 31.03
C ALA A 115 7.57 23.94 30.73
N SER A 116 6.94 24.30 29.61
CA SER A 116 5.63 23.74 29.21
C SER A 116 5.70 22.25 28.87
N LEU A 117 6.80 21.79 28.24
CA LEU A 117 7.02 20.37 27.96
C LEU A 117 7.44 19.60 29.21
N CYS A 118 8.24 20.19 30.09
CA CYS A 118 8.60 19.58 31.37
C CYS A 118 7.35 19.24 32.18
N ALA A 119 6.46 20.22 32.39
CA ALA A 119 5.20 20.01 33.12
C ALA A 119 4.29 18.97 32.45
N LYS A 120 4.29 18.91 31.12
CA LYS A 120 3.54 17.89 30.36
C LYS A 120 4.14 16.49 30.54
N GLY A 121 5.46 16.38 30.46
CA GLY A 121 6.19 15.15 30.70
C GLY A 121 5.96 14.60 32.10
N GLU A 122 6.02 15.48 33.11
CA GLU A 122 5.68 15.15 34.50
C GLU A 122 4.28 14.53 34.61
N LYS A 123 3.28 15.23 34.06
CA LYS A 123 1.89 14.76 34.07
C LYS A 123 1.71 13.40 33.39
N ASN A 124 2.38 13.18 32.25
CA ASN A 124 2.27 11.93 31.51
C ASN A 124 2.95 10.77 32.23
N ILE A 125 4.15 10.98 32.78
CA ILE A 125 4.88 9.97 33.56
C ILE A 125 4.08 9.60 34.82
N GLU A 126 3.43 10.57 35.46
CA GLU A 126 2.66 10.33 36.69
C GLU A 126 1.40 9.48 36.47
N LYS A 127 0.89 9.34 35.24
CA LYS A 127 -0.17 8.35 34.93
C LYS A 127 0.22 6.93 35.34
N TYR A 128 1.51 6.64 35.38
CA TYR A 128 2.09 5.36 35.78
C TYR A 128 2.59 5.35 37.24
N GLY A 129 2.36 6.44 37.98
CA GLY A 129 2.73 6.62 39.39
C GLY A 129 4.22 6.70 39.66
N PHE A 130 5.05 6.86 38.64
CA PHE A 130 6.50 6.78 38.79
C PHE A 130 7.12 7.95 39.56
N ILE A 131 6.49 9.14 39.58
CA ILE A 131 7.03 10.29 40.33
C ILE A 131 6.61 10.16 41.80
N THR A 132 5.32 9.87 42.07
CA THR A 132 4.84 9.62 43.45
C THR A 132 5.57 8.45 44.12
N GLN A 133 5.92 7.41 43.36
CA GLN A 133 6.72 6.27 43.84
C GLN A 133 8.22 6.56 43.93
N LYS A 134 8.66 7.80 43.63
CA LYS A 134 10.06 8.23 43.64
C LYS A 134 10.98 7.37 42.75
N LYS A 135 10.45 6.90 41.61
CA LYS A 135 11.18 6.13 40.59
C LYS A 135 11.75 7.03 39.48
N VAL A 136 11.08 8.16 39.25
CA VAL A 136 11.49 9.19 38.28
C VAL A 136 11.58 10.53 38.98
N SER A 137 12.63 11.30 38.67
CA SER A 137 12.78 12.70 39.07
C SER A 137 12.84 13.59 37.85
N PRO A 138 11.75 14.28 37.51
CA PRO A 138 11.72 15.29 36.47
C PRO A 138 12.51 16.53 36.87
N LEU A 139 13.27 17.08 35.92
CA LEU A 139 14.18 18.20 36.10
C LEU A 139 13.95 19.22 34.98
N CYS A 140 13.27 20.32 35.29
CA CYS A 140 13.01 21.39 34.33
C CYS A 140 14.24 22.30 34.16
N MET A 141 15.27 21.84 33.44
CA MET A 141 16.56 22.52 33.33
C MET A 141 17.32 22.20 32.03
N ASP A 142 18.36 22.99 31.75
CA ASP A 142 19.32 22.75 30.66
C ASP A 142 20.14 21.46 30.90
N GLY A 143 19.99 20.49 29.99
CA GLY A 143 20.69 19.20 30.06
C GLY A 143 22.09 19.18 29.45
N THR A 144 22.58 20.28 28.86
CA THR A 144 23.93 20.33 28.24
C THR A 144 25.06 20.02 29.23
N ASN A 145 24.85 20.36 30.51
CA ASN A 145 25.81 20.10 31.59
C ASN A 145 25.52 18.81 32.37
N GLY A 146 24.57 17.99 31.92
CA GLY A 146 24.11 16.80 32.63
C GLY A 146 23.50 17.15 33.99
N PHE A 147 23.68 16.26 34.97
CA PHE A 147 23.20 16.44 36.35
C PHE A 147 24.24 15.95 37.38
N PRO A 148 25.26 16.77 37.69
CA PRO A 148 26.39 16.37 38.55
C PRO A 148 25.98 15.88 39.95
N ALA A 149 24.90 16.41 40.52
CA ALA A 149 24.44 16.10 41.87
C ALA A 149 24.11 14.61 42.08
N HIS A 150 23.77 13.89 41.01
CA HIS A 150 23.47 12.46 41.06
C HIS A 150 24.35 11.65 40.11
N ALA A 151 25.48 12.20 39.68
CA ALA A 151 26.51 11.41 39.03
C ALA A 151 27.19 10.43 40.04
N PRO A 152 27.77 9.32 39.58
CA PRO A 152 27.78 8.85 38.20
C PRO A 152 26.47 8.13 37.80
N PHE A 153 26.18 8.13 36.49
CA PHE A 153 25.06 7.42 35.88
C PHE A 153 25.55 6.18 35.12
N ASP A 154 24.84 5.08 35.26
CA ASP A 154 25.11 3.84 34.51
C ASP A 154 24.75 4.02 33.04
N LYS A 155 23.71 4.82 32.76
CA LYS A 155 23.17 5.07 31.42
C LYS A 155 22.85 6.56 31.24
N ILE A 156 23.23 7.12 30.10
CA ILE A 156 22.82 8.46 29.68
C ILE A 156 22.21 8.35 28.28
N LEU A 157 21.01 8.88 28.11
CA LEU A 157 20.29 8.91 26.85
C LEU A 157 19.96 10.37 26.50
N ALA A 158 20.06 10.75 25.22
CA ALA A 158 19.65 12.08 24.79
C ALA A 158 18.63 12.03 23.65
N GLY A 159 17.50 12.72 23.81
CA GLY A 159 16.46 12.92 22.81
C GLY A 159 16.69 14.12 21.87
N ALA A 160 17.82 14.81 21.99
CA ALA A 160 18.19 15.98 21.18
C ALA A 160 19.63 15.87 20.67
N THR A 161 19.88 16.32 19.43
CA THR A 161 21.19 16.18 18.77
C THR A 161 22.23 17.14 19.34
N ALA A 162 23.33 16.59 19.86
CA ALA A 162 24.50 17.39 20.21
C ALA A 162 25.34 17.64 18.94
N GLN A 163 25.96 18.81 18.86
CA GLN A 163 26.76 19.17 17.68
C GLN A 163 28.17 18.61 17.81
N LYS A 164 28.66 17.94 16.76
CA LYS A 164 30.04 17.42 16.60
C LYS A 164 30.48 16.29 17.54
N LYS A 165 30.17 16.35 18.84
CA LYS A 165 30.59 15.35 19.83
C LYS A 165 29.64 15.26 21.04
N ILE A 166 29.71 14.15 21.77
CA ILE A 166 29.10 14.02 23.10
C ILE A 166 29.71 15.10 24.02
N PRO A 167 28.89 15.89 24.74
CA PRO A 167 29.36 16.83 25.75
C PRO A 167 30.29 16.19 26.80
N ASP A 168 31.40 16.88 27.10
CA ASP A 168 32.39 16.38 28.06
C ASP A 168 31.78 16.18 29.46
N ALA A 169 30.77 16.99 29.82
CA ALA A 169 29.99 16.85 31.05
C ALA A 169 29.30 15.48 31.16
N TRP A 170 28.72 14.98 30.06
CA TRP A 170 28.05 13.67 30.05
C TRP A 170 29.08 12.55 30.19
N ARG A 171 30.25 12.66 29.54
CA ARG A 171 31.35 11.69 29.68
C ARG A 171 31.90 11.64 31.10
N ALA A 172 32.05 12.79 31.74
CA ALA A 172 32.52 12.88 33.12
C ALA A 172 31.53 12.24 34.10
N GLN A 173 30.23 12.35 33.83
CA GLN A 173 29.16 11.84 34.70
C GLN A 173 28.75 10.40 34.40
N CYS A 174 29.23 9.78 33.33
CA CYS A 174 28.99 8.38 33.04
C CYS A 174 29.92 7.48 33.89
N ALA A 175 29.36 6.45 34.52
CA ALA A 175 30.10 5.45 35.29
C ALA A 175 31.02 4.61 34.39
N VAL A 176 32.10 4.07 34.96
CA VAL A 176 32.92 3.05 34.25
C VAL A 176 32.05 1.80 34.04
N GLY A 177 32.06 1.26 32.83
CA GLY A 177 31.13 0.23 32.37
C GLY A 177 29.78 0.76 31.88
N GLY A 178 29.55 2.07 32.00
CA GLY A 178 28.33 2.74 31.58
C GLY A 178 28.23 2.97 30.07
N ARG A 179 27.05 3.41 29.63
CA ARG A 179 26.74 3.69 28.22
C ARG A 179 26.14 5.07 28.04
N ILE A 180 26.55 5.75 26.98
CA ILE A 180 25.89 6.96 26.48
C ILE A 180 25.32 6.66 25.10
N VAL A 181 24.03 6.91 24.89
CA VAL A 181 23.41 6.87 23.56
C VAL A 181 22.84 8.25 23.25
N ALA A 182 23.39 8.89 22.24
CA ALA A 182 23.01 10.25 21.89
C ALA A 182 23.08 10.48 20.37
N PRO A 183 22.15 11.25 19.80
CA PRO A 183 22.28 11.71 18.44
C PRO A 183 23.37 12.78 18.33
N ILE A 184 24.25 12.63 17.36
CA ILE A 184 25.31 13.57 16.99
C ILE A 184 25.14 13.91 15.51
N ASP A 185 24.84 15.16 15.22
CA ASP A 185 24.47 15.63 13.87
C ASP A 185 23.31 14.77 13.30
N ASN A 186 23.59 13.92 12.30
CA ASN A 186 22.60 13.03 11.63
C ASN A 186 22.80 11.53 11.92
N GLU A 187 23.51 11.20 13.01
CA GLU A 187 23.82 9.84 13.42
C GLU A 187 23.43 9.60 14.88
N ILE A 188 23.13 8.37 15.26
CA ILE A 188 23.10 7.95 16.67
C ILE A 188 24.48 7.40 17.04
N LEU A 189 25.06 7.88 18.13
CA LEU A 189 26.33 7.43 18.67
C LEU A 189 26.08 6.64 19.96
N LEU A 190 26.58 5.40 20.01
CA LEU A 190 26.75 4.62 21.24
C LEU A 190 28.20 4.78 21.71
N ALA A 191 28.39 5.28 22.93
CA ALA A 191 29.69 5.37 23.58
C ALA A 191 29.72 4.52 24.86
N LEU A 192 30.63 3.53 24.90
CA LEU A 192 30.84 2.62 26.02
C LEU A 192 32.08 3.05 26.80
N LYS A 193 31.92 3.32 28.10
CA LYS A 193 33.04 3.73 28.95
C LYS A 193 33.77 2.50 29.49
N LYS A 194 34.96 2.18 28.97
CA LYS A 194 35.74 0.99 29.38
C LYS A 194 36.52 1.23 30.66
N THR A 195 37.15 2.39 30.76
CA THR A 195 37.91 2.84 31.94
C THR A 195 37.60 4.32 32.21
N SER A 196 38.30 4.96 33.15
CA SER A 196 38.13 6.40 33.37
C SER A 196 38.50 7.25 32.15
N ALA A 197 39.39 6.75 31.27
CA ALA A 197 39.90 7.47 30.09
C ALA A 197 39.49 6.84 28.75
N GLU A 198 39.24 5.54 28.70
CA GLU A 198 39.02 4.80 27.45
C GLU A 198 37.54 4.66 27.10
N TRP A 199 37.22 4.92 25.82
CA TRP A 199 35.87 4.84 25.25
C TRP A 199 35.87 4.01 23.97
N GLU A 200 34.85 3.16 23.83
CA GLU A 200 34.52 2.47 22.58
C GLU A 200 33.27 3.11 21.97
N GLU A 201 33.33 3.50 20.70
CA GLU A 201 32.28 4.29 20.04
C GLU A 201 31.78 3.63 18.76
N HIS A 202 30.45 3.59 18.60
CA HIS A 202 29.76 3.04 17.44
C HIS A 202 28.76 4.05 16.89
N ARG A 203 28.83 4.33 15.58
CA ARG A 203 27.98 5.32 14.89
C ARG A 203 26.99 4.64 13.97
N TYR A 204 25.75 5.13 14.00
CA TYR A 204 24.64 4.62 13.21
C TYR A 204 24.00 5.79 12.45
N PRO A 205 24.23 5.92 11.13
CA PRO A 205 23.72 7.04 10.34
C PRO A 205 22.23 6.92 10.04
N GLY A 206 21.62 8.02 9.60
CA GLY A 206 20.26 8.02 9.06
C GLY A 206 19.18 8.49 10.04
N PHE A 207 19.55 9.24 11.07
CA PHE A 207 18.62 9.75 12.07
C PHE A 207 18.67 11.28 12.16
N VAL A 208 17.53 11.92 12.41
CA VAL A 208 17.43 13.38 12.53
C VAL A 208 16.70 13.73 13.82
N PHE A 209 17.29 14.63 14.61
CA PHE A 209 16.73 15.09 15.87
C PHE A 209 16.75 16.62 15.96
N VAL A 210 15.94 17.16 16.86
CA VAL A 210 15.97 18.58 17.24
C VAL A 210 17.31 18.93 17.92
N PRO A 211 17.86 20.13 17.72
CA PRO A 211 19.17 20.49 18.28
C PRO A 211 19.12 20.60 19.81
N LEU A 212 20.17 20.10 20.46
CA LEU A 212 20.47 20.39 21.85
C LEU A 212 20.94 21.85 21.97
N VAL A 213 20.22 22.68 22.74
CA VAL A 213 20.51 24.11 22.89
C VAL A 213 20.74 24.45 24.36
N SER A 214 21.78 25.24 24.64
CA SER A 214 22.08 25.79 25.96
C SER A 214 21.30 27.08 26.25
N GLU A 215 20.95 27.32 27.52
CA GLU A 215 20.37 28.59 28.00
C GLU A 215 21.24 29.81 27.68
N LYS A 216 22.57 29.67 27.59
CA LYS A 216 23.50 30.79 27.31
C LYS A 216 23.42 31.32 25.86
N SER A 217 22.65 30.69 24.98
CA SER A 217 22.50 31.10 23.57
C SER A 217 21.46 32.21 23.33
N ARG A 218 20.99 32.92 24.37
CA ARG A 218 20.10 34.08 24.21
C ARG A 218 20.69 35.37 24.79
N SER A 219 21.71 35.92 24.12
CA SER A 219 21.89 37.38 24.07
C SER A 219 22.79 37.79 22.90
N GLY A 220 22.17 38.01 21.76
CA GLY A 220 22.75 38.80 20.69
C GLY A 220 21.59 39.30 19.86
N ALA A 221 21.23 40.58 19.98
CA ALA A 221 20.42 41.21 18.97
C ALA A 221 21.05 40.86 17.62
N LEU A 222 20.31 40.20 16.73
CA LEU A 222 20.82 39.89 15.40
C LEU A 222 21.32 41.21 14.81
N LYS A 223 22.62 41.29 14.48
CA LYS A 223 23.16 42.49 13.80
C LYS A 223 22.22 42.81 12.63
N PRO A 224 21.92 44.08 12.32
CA PRO A 224 20.95 44.43 11.27
C PRO A 224 21.25 43.76 9.92
N PHE A 225 22.53 43.41 9.67
CA PHE A 225 22.95 42.55 8.58
C PHE A 225 22.33 41.14 8.61
N PHE A 226 22.38 40.43 9.75
CA PHE A 226 21.76 39.12 9.92
C PHE A 226 20.23 39.18 9.90
N ILE A 227 19.62 40.26 10.40
CA ILE A 227 18.15 40.46 10.25
C ILE A 227 17.80 40.63 8.77
N ARG A 228 18.54 41.45 8.01
CA ARG A 228 18.34 41.60 6.57
C ARG A 228 18.60 40.31 5.79
N LEU A 229 19.61 39.54 6.18
CA LEU A 229 19.91 38.24 5.59
C LEU A 229 18.80 37.23 5.89
N MET A 230 18.29 37.21 7.12
CA MET A 230 17.21 36.33 7.54
C MET A 230 15.88 36.75 6.91
N MET A 231 15.60 38.06 6.77
CA MET A 231 14.47 38.58 6.01
C MET A 231 14.60 38.25 4.53
N GLY A 232 15.80 38.34 3.95
CA GLY A 232 16.07 37.92 2.58
C GLY A 232 15.85 36.42 2.38
N PHE A 233 16.35 35.60 3.31
CA PHE A 233 16.12 34.16 3.31
C PHE A 233 14.63 33.83 3.52
N MET A 234 13.94 34.55 4.39
CA MET A 234 12.50 34.37 4.62
C MET A 234 11.68 34.79 3.40
N LEU A 235 12.06 35.87 2.72
CA LEU A 235 11.45 36.28 1.44
C LEU A 235 11.72 35.25 0.34
N LEU A 236 12.94 34.69 0.28
CA LEU A 236 13.28 33.61 -0.65
C LEU A 236 12.55 32.32 -0.33
N ALA A 237 12.44 31.93 0.94
CA ALA A 237 11.71 30.76 1.41
C ALA A 237 10.21 30.93 1.19
N THR A 238 9.66 32.13 1.42
CA THR A 238 8.26 32.45 1.15
C THR A 238 8.00 32.46 -0.35
N GLY A 239 8.87 33.10 -1.14
CA GLY A 239 8.80 33.07 -2.60
C GLY A 239 8.93 31.64 -3.16
N SER A 240 9.81 30.82 -2.59
CA SER A 240 9.97 29.42 -2.93
C SER A 240 8.74 28.60 -2.54
N PHE A 241 8.18 28.82 -1.35
CA PHE A 241 6.95 28.17 -0.90
C PHE A 241 5.76 28.53 -1.79
N LEU A 242 5.58 29.83 -2.10
CA LEU A 242 4.53 30.29 -3.02
C LEU A 242 4.73 29.73 -4.43
N LEU A 243 5.97 29.63 -4.90
CA LEU A 243 6.28 29.01 -6.19
C LEU A 243 5.97 27.51 -6.18
N VAL A 244 6.33 26.78 -5.12
CA VAL A 244 6.01 25.35 -4.93
C VAL A 244 4.51 25.14 -4.87
N GLN A 245 3.79 26.00 -4.16
CA GLN A 245 2.33 25.95 -4.08
C GLN A 245 1.71 26.21 -5.46
N GLU A 246 2.17 27.22 -6.20
CA GLU A 246 1.69 27.52 -7.55
C GLU A 246 1.97 26.39 -8.55
N ILE A 247 3.09 25.66 -8.39
CA ILE A 247 3.46 24.50 -9.21
C ILE A 247 2.62 23.26 -8.85
N SER A 248 2.38 23.03 -7.56
CA SER A 248 1.83 21.77 -7.03
C SER A 248 0.32 21.79 -6.89
N VAL A 249 -0.32 22.96 -6.89
CA VAL A 249 -1.78 23.09 -6.85
C VAL A 249 -2.32 23.24 -8.27
N PRO A 250 -3.41 22.54 -8.64
CA PRO A 250 -4.08 22.74 -9.93
C PRO A 250 -4.77 24.11 -9.98
N HIS A 251 -4.57 24.85 -11.08
CA HIS A 251 -5.08 26.22 -11.24
C HIS A 251 -5.94 26.42 -12.49
N THR A 252 -6.37 25.33 -13.12
CA THR A 252 -7.16 25.43 -14.35
C THR A 252 -8.53 26.05 -14.06
N ARG A 253 -9.00 26.88 -15.00
CA ARG A 253 -10.30 27.55 -14.92
C ARG A 253 -11.47 26.66 -15.34
N HIS A 254 -11.18 25.44 -15.78
CA HIS A 254 -12.15 24.51 -16.33
C HIS A 254 -12.55 23.45 -15.30
N THR A 255 -13.85 23.22 -15.15
CA THR A 255 -14.41 22.17 -14.29
C THR A 255 -14.56 20.83 -15.02
N ARG A 256 -14.30 20.80 -16.33
CA ARG A 256 -14.30 19.63 -17.21
C ARG A 256 -12.95 19.52 -17.93
N PRO A 257 -12.59 18.32 -18.45
CA PRO A 257 -11.39 18.17 -19.25
C PRO A 257 -11.38 19.17 -20.43
N HIS A 258 -10.31 19.95 -20.56
CA HIS A 258 -10.16 20.98 -21.60
C HIS A 258 -9.04 20.59 -22.57
N GLN A 259 -9.32 20.70 -23.86
CA GLN A 259 -8.38 20.35 -24.92
C GLN A 259 -7.60 21.58 -25.39
N VAL A 260 -6.28 21.44 -25.49
CA VAL A 260 -5.38 22.46 -26.02
C VAL A 260 -4.51 21.85 -27.11
N THR A 261 -4.49 22.50 -28.27
CA THR A 261 -3.64 22.11 -29.40
C THR A 261 -2.39 22.94 -29.44
N ILE A 262 -1.23 22.32 -29.24
CA ILE A 262 0.10 22.95 -29.30
C ILE A 262 0.63 22.87 -30.75
N PRO A 263 0.79 24.00 -31.46
CA PRO A 263 1.29 24.00 -32.84
C PRO A 263 2.75 23.56 -32.94
N GLN A 264 3.15 23.06 -34.12
CA GLN A 264 4.56 22.77 -34.40
C GLN A 264 5.43 24.04 -34.32
N GLY A 265 6.68 23.87 -33.88
CA GLY A 265 7.65 24.97 -33.74
C GLY A 265 7.44 25.88 -32.52
N TYR A 266 6.48 25.58 -31.64
CA TYR A 266 6.30 26.31 -30.39
C TYR A 266 7.33 25.88 -29.34
N GLY A 267 8.15 26.83 -28.88
CA GLY A 267 9.04 26.62 -27.71
C GLY A 267 8.33 26.88 -26.38
N SER A 268 8.95 26.51 -25.26
CA SER A 268 8.38 26.58 -23.90
C SER A 268 7.69 27.90 -23.54
N ARG A 269 8.21 29.05 -24.01
CA ARG A 269 7.61 30.38 -23.79
C ARG A 269 6.28 30.56 -24.52
N LYS A 270 6.18 30.11 -25.77
CA LYS A 270 4.95 30.18 -26.57
C LYS A 270 3.91 29.20 -26.01
N ILE A 271 4.34 28.00 -25.65
CA ILE A 271 3.50 26.99 -24.99
C ILE A 271 2.95 27.52 -23.67
N GLY A 272 3.79 28.11 -22.81
CA GLY A 272 3.34 28.69 -21.54
C GLY A 272 2.38 29.87 -21.71
N GLY A 273 2.51 30.64 -22.80
CA GLY A 273 1.55 31.68 -23.17
C GLY A 273 0.18 31.11 -23.53
N LEU A 274 0.18 30.13 -24.44
CA LEU A 274 -1.03 29.43 -24.89
C LEU A 274 -1.75 28.74 -23.72
N LEU A 275 -1.02 28.00 -22.87
CA LEU A 275 -1.60 27.35 -21.69
C LEU A 275 -2.22 28.35 -20.70
N LYS A 276 -1.69 29.58 -20.62
CA LYS A 276 -2.26 30.64 -19.79
C LYS A 276 -3.53 31.22 -20.41
N GLU A 277 -3.52 31.46 -21.72
CA GLU A 277 -4.68 31.96 -22.48
C GLU A 277 -5.84 30.98 -22.42
N GLU A 278 -5.57 29.69 -22.58
CA GLU A 278 -6.52 28.60 -22.44
C GLU A 278 -6.93 28.31 -20.99
N GLY A 279 -6.38 29.06 -20.02
CA GLY A 279 -6.71 28.93 -18.61
C GLY A 279 -6.27 27.63 -17.96
N ILE A 280 -5.32 26.90 -18.55
CA ILE A 280 -4.73 25.66 -18.01
C ILE A 280 -3.72 25.96 -16.89
N VAL A 281 -2.92 27.02 -17.04
CA VAL A 281 -2.00 27.51 -16.01
C VAL A 281 -2.30 28.96 -15.66
N ARG A 282 -2.13 29.35 -14.39
CA ARG A 282 -2.33 30.73 -13.95
C ARG A 282 -1.23 31.68 -14.41
N SER A 283 0.03 31.20 -14.44
CA SER A 283 1.20 32.00 -14.81
C SER A 283 2.09 31.31 -15.83
N LYS A 284 2.25 31.94 -17.01
CA LYS A 284 3.18 31.50 -18.05
C LYS A 284 4.62 31.43 -17.54
N TRP A 285 5.02 32.37 -16.68
CA TRP A 285 6.40 32.48 -16.21
C TRP A 285 6.75 31.39 -15.20
N VAL A 286 5.79 30.96 -14.39
CA VAL A 286 5.98 29.83 -13.46
C VAL A 286 6.16 28.53 -14.24
N PHE A 287 5.30 28.29 -15.23
CA PHE A 287 5.45 27.14 -16.14
C PHE A 287 6.82 27.14 -16.85
N VAL A 288 7.18 28.27 -17.49
CA VAL A 288 8.45 28.40 -18.22
C VAL A 288 9.65 28.18 -17.28
N THR A 289 9.63 28.77 -16.09
CA THR A 289 10.72 28.62 -15.10
C THR A 289 10.83 27.17 -14.65
N TYR A 290 9.71 26.52 -14.34
CA TYR A 290 9.68 25.12 -13.93
C TYR A 290 10.27 24.19 -14.99
N VAL A 291 9.80 24.30 -16.23
CA VAL A 291 10.29 23.44 -17.33
C VAL A 291 11.77 23.71 -17.64
N SER A 292 12.22 24.96 -17.50
CA SER A 292 13.63 25.34 -17.71
C SER A 292 14.54 24.77 -16.62
N LEU A 293 14.15 24.85 -15.35
CA LEU A 293 14.91 24.27 -14.22
C LEU A 293 15.02 22.74 -14.32
N ARG A 294 14.07 22.08 -14.98
CA ARG A 294 14.12 20.64 -15.26
C ARG A 294 14.97 20.27 -16.48
N GLY A 295 15.50 21.26 -17.21
CA GLY A 295 16.27 21.04 -18.44
C GLY A 295 15.42 20.54 -19.61
N GLN A 296 14.10 20.78 -19.59
CA GLN A 296 13.14 20.19 -20.54
C GLN A 296 12.51 21.21 -21.49
N ALA A 297 12.98 22.46 -21.49
CA ALA A 297 12.35 23.56 -22.23
C ALA A 297 12.30 23.36 -23.75
N SER A 298 13.26 22.62 -24.32
CA SER A 298 13.35 22.31 -25.75
C SER A 298 12.73 20.96 -26.13
N SER A 299 12.32 20.15 -25.14
CA SER A 299 11.88 18.76 -25.35
C SER A 299 10.35 18.61 -25.42
N LEU A 300 9.61 19.71 -25.26
CA LEU A 300 8.15 19.72 -25.31
C LEU A 300 7.67 19.44 -26.74
N LYS A 301 6.74 18.50 -26.89
CA LYS A 301 6.27 18.04 -28.19
C LYS A 301 4.98 18.76 -28.62
N PRO A 302 4.82 19.07 -29.91
CA PRO A 302 3.55 19.55 -30.46
C PRO A 302 2.48 18.44 -30.42
N GLY A 303 1.21 18.83 -30.49
CA GLY A 303 0.07 17.89 -30.47
C GLY A 303 -1.14 18.43 -29.70
N THR A 304 -2.21 17.66 -29.68
CA THR A 304 -3.43 17.97 -28.91
C THR A 304 -3.40 17.25 -27.58
N TYR A 305 -3.62 18.00 -26.50
CA TYR A 305 -3.55 17.51 -25.12
C TYR A 305 -4.85 17.82 -24.40
N THR A 306 -5.31 16.88 -23.57
CA THR A 306 -6.44 17.08 -22.67
C THR A 306 -5.90 17.29 -21.26
N PHE A 307 -6.25 18.42 -20.64
CA PHE A 307 -5.87 18.72 -19.26
C PHE A 307 -7.10 18.71 -18.37
N PHE A 308 -6.98 18.06 -17.21
CA PHE A 308 -8.05 17.90 -16.23
C PHE A 308 -8.05 19.06 -15.21
N SER A 309 -9.17 19.24 -14.51
CA SER A 309 -9.30 20.21 -13.40
C SER A 309 -8.23 20.05 -12.31
N THR A 310 -7.68 18.83 -12.19
CA THR A 310 -6.67 18.41 -11.23
C THR A 310 -5.23 18.44 -11.77
N SER A 311 -5.00 18.85 -13.03
CA SER A 311 -3.66 18.82 -13.63
C SER A 311 -2.75 19.91 -13.05
N THR A 312 -1.62 19.50 -12.48
CA THR A 312 -0.57 20.40 -11.97
C THR A 312 0.45 20.76 -13.06
N ILE A 313 1.29 21.78 -12.84
CA ILE A 313 2.36 22.14 -13.79
C ILE A 313 3.30 20.95 -14.10
N PRO A 314 3.70 20.11 -13.13
CA PRO A 314 4.42 18.87 -13.39
C PRO A 314 3.66 17.87 -14.28
N ASP A 315 2.34 17.72 -14.11
CA ASP A 315 1.52 16.82 -14.93
C ASP A 315 1.45 17.31 -16.37
N ILE A 316 1.22 18.62 -16.54
CA ILE A 316 1.19 19.29 -17.84
C ILE A 316 2.54 19.11 -18.56
N MET A 317 3.66 19.37 -17.87
CA MET A 317 4.99 19.16 -18.44
C MET A 317 5.21 17.70 -18.85
N ARG A 318 4.86 16.72 -18.00
CA ARG A 318 5.02 15.29 -18.32
C ARG A 318 4.19 14.89 -19.53
N ALA A 319 2.95 15.36 -19.64
CA ALA A 319 2.11 15.13 -20.81
C ALA A 319 2.77 15.69 -22.08
N LEU A 320 3.24 16.93 -22.05
CA LEU A 320 3.90 17.59 -23.17
C LEU A 320 5.24 16.94 -23.56
N LEU A 321 5.97 16.33 -22.62
CA LEU A 321 7.21 15.60 -22.90
C LEU A 321 6.96 14.21 -23.50
N LYS A 322 5.94 13.50 -22.98
CA LYS A 322 5.52 12.20 -23.52
C LYS A 322 5.07 12.38 -24.98
N GLY A 323 4.41 13.50 -25.28
CA GLY A 323 3.77 13.78 -26.56
C GLY A 323 2.28 13.45 -26.48
N SER A 324 1.50 13.86 -27.49
CA SER A 324 0.04 13.65 -27.55
C SER A 324 -0.40 12.17 -27.65
N GLY A 325 0.50 11.22 -27.37
CA GLY A 325 0.22 9.80 -27.14
C GLY A 325 -0.36 9.59 -25.75
N ASN A 326 -1.60 10.06 -25.58
CA ASN A 326 -2.41 9.91 -24.39
C ASN A 326 -2.86 8.45 -24.26
N GLU A 327 -1.98 7.48 -23.98
CA GLU A 327 -2.36 6.08 -23.80
C GLU A 327 -2.33 5.63 -22.33
N TYR A 328 -3.40 4.95 -21.88
CA TYR A 328 -3.39 4.03 -20.72
C TYR A 328 -2.88 2.65 -21.14
N VAL A 329 -2.18 1.98 -20.23
CA VAL A 329 -1.87 0.56 -20.33
C VAL A 329 -2.70 -0.16 -19.27
N ILE A 330 -3.70 -0.93 -19.72
CA ILE A 330 -4.57 -1.72 -18.84
C ILE A 330 -4.29 -3.20 -19.00
N THR A 331 -4.41 -3.97 -17.93
CA THR A 331 -4.32 -5.43 -18.01
C THR A 331 -5.64 -6.02 -17.52
N ILE A 332 -6.26 -6.83 -18.36
CA ILE A 332 -7.48 -7.56 -18.05
C ILE A 332 -7.11 -9.01 -17.75
N PRO A 333 -7.17 -9.45 -16.48
CA PRO A 333 -6.86 -10.83 -16.11
C PRO A 333 -7.82 -11.86 -16.71
N GLU A 334 -7.31 -13.08 -16.91
CA GLU A 334 -8.11 -14.23 -17.31
C GLU A 334 -9.14 -14.58 -16.22
N GLY A 335 -10.30 -15.10 -16.62
CA GLY A 335 -11.36 -15.49 -15.70
C GLY A 335 -12.20 -14.34 -15.14
N TRP A 336 -11.96 -13.09 -15.58
CA TRP A 336 -12.82 -11.94 -15.27
C TRP A 336 -14.06 -11.93 -16.15
N ASN A 337 -15.21 -11.58 -15.56
CA ASN A 337 -16.45 -11.35 -16.31
C ASN A 337 -16.61 -9.87 -16.69
N ILE A 338 -17.65 -9.52 -17.45
CA ILE A 338 -17.90 -8.13 -17.88
C ILE A 338 -17.98 -7.16 -16.68
N GLN A 339 -18.58 -7.59 -15.57
CA GLN A 339 -18.74 -6.74 -14.38
C GLN A 339 -17.41 -6.50 -13.66
N ASP A 340 -16.51 -7.50 -13.65
CA ASP A 340 -15.14 -7.34 -13.12
C ASP A 340 -14.35 -6.33 -13.95
N ILE A 341 -14.45 -6.43 -15.27
CA ILE A 341 -13.79 -5.52 -16.21
C ILE A 341 -14.31 -4.09 -16.02
N ASP A 342 -15.63 -3.91 -15.95
CA ASP A 342 -16.25 -2.60 -15.72
C ASP A 342 -15.81 -1.99 -14.38
N ALA A 343 -15.87 -2.75 -13.29
CA ALA A 343 -15.46 -2.30 -11.97
C ALA A 343 -13.97 -1.90 -11.92
N TYR A 344 -13.11 -2.66 -12.61
CA TYR A 344 -11.70 -2.31 -12.76
C TYR A 344 -11.51 -1.01 -13.54
N LEU A 345 -12.12 -0.88 -14.72
CA LEU A 345 -12.00 0.31 -15.56
C LEU A 345 -12.54 1.56 -14.84
N ALA A 346 -13.57 1.41 -14.02
CA ALA A 346 -14.11 2.46 -13.17
C ALA A 346 -13.15 2.86 -12.04
N ARG A 347 -12.55 1.89 -11.35
CA ARG A 347 -11.57 2.15 -10.29
C ARG A 347 -10.32 2.87 -10.81
N GLU A 348 -9.88 2.53 -12.03
CA GLU A 348 -8.75 3.19 -12.68
C GLU A 348 -9.13 4.54 -13.33
N GLY A 349 -10.40 4.97 -13.24
CA GLY A 349 -10.86 6.25 -13.77
C GLY A 349 -10.93 6.34 -15.29
N ILE A 350 -10.99 5.20 -15.98
CA ILE A 350 -10.96 5.11 -17.44
C ILE A 350 -12.36 5.29 -18.02
N PHE A 351 -13.35 4.61 -17.44
CA PHE A 351 -14.76 4.78 -17.77
C PHE A 351 -15.58 5.01 -16.50
N PRO A 352 -16.70 5.75 -16.56
CA PRO A 352 -17.65 5.79 -15.47
C PRO A 352 -18.14 4.36 -15.11
N PRO A 353 -18.46 4.11 -13.84
CA PRO A 353 -19.12 2.88 -13.40
C PRO A 353 -20.29 2.49 -14.32
N GLN A 354 -20.44 1.19 -14.59
CA GLN A 354 -21.46 0.55 -15.42
C GLN A 354 -21.44 0.91 -16.91
N GLN A 355 -20.63 1.87 -17.36
CA GLN A 355 -20.62 2.30 -18.76
C GLN A 355 -20.11 1.21 -19.69
N PHE A 356 -19.04 0.50 -19.31
CA PHE A 356 -18.49 -0.57 -20.13
C PHE A 356 -19.42 -1.79 -20.12
N ALA A 357 -19.94 -2.16 -18.95
CA ALA A 357 -20.87 -3.26 -18.81
C ALA A 357 -22.15 -3.05 -19.62
N GLN A 358 -22.75 -1.86 -19.56
CA GLN A 358 -23.94 -1.53 -20.35
C GLN A 358 -23.67 -1.67 -21.85
N PHE A 359 -22.50 -1.21 -22.30
CA PHE A 359 -22.11 -1.35 -23.70
C PHE A 359 -21.99 -2.82 -24.11
N ALA A 360 -21.20 -3.60 -23.36
CA ALA A 360 -20.95 -5.02 -23.64
C ALA A 360 -22.20 -5.91 -23.49
N HIS A 361 -23.17 -5.51 -22.66
CA HIS A 361 -24.41 -6.24 -22.48
C HIS A 361 -25.47 -5.97 -23.55
N ALA A 362 -25.59 -4.72 -24.02
CA ALA A 362 -26.74 -4.32 -24.84
C ALA A 362 -26.41 -3.44 -26.05
N GLN A 363 -25.36 -2.60 -26.00
CA GLN A 363 -25.12 -1.57 -27.01
C GLN A 363 -24.02 -1.92 -28.00
N PHE A 364 -23.39 -3.08 -27.87
CA PHE A 364 -22.27 -3.54 -28.72
C PHE A 364 -22.65 -3.89 -30.16
N ARG A 365 -23.94 -3.85 -30.52
CA ARG A 365 -24.41 -4.20 -31.88
C ARG A 365 -23.66 -3.50 -33.02
N PRO A 366 -23.31 -2.20 -32.93
CA PRO A 366 -22.53 -1.51 -33.96
C PRO A 366 -21.12 -2.08 -34.18
N VAL A 367 -20.54 -2.75 -33.17
CA VAL A 367 -19.19 -3.32 -33.27
C VAL A 367 -19.19 -4.77 -33.77
N LEU A 368 -20.36 -5.41 -33.89
CA LEU A 368 -20.46 -6.79 -34.39
C LEU A 368 -19.84 -6.96 -35.79
N ALA A 369 -20.04 -5.99 -36.68
CA ALA A 369 -19.51 -6.03 -38.03
C ALA A 369 -17.96 -6.04 -38.09
N THR A 370 -17.29 -5.68 -37.00
CA THR A 370 -15.82 -5.64 -36.92
C THR A 370 -15.18 -6.98 -36.57
N SER A 371 -15.98 -7.98 -36.16
CA SER A 371 -15.45 -9.27 -35.71
C SER A 371 -16.21 -10.44 -36.35
N SER A 372 -15.49 -11.24 -37.12
CA SER A 372 -16.01 -12.48 -37.71
C SER A 372 -16.35 -13.54 -36.66
N LEU A 373 -15.80 -13.43 -35.44
CA LEU A 373 -16.09 -14.33 -34.33
C LEU A 373 -17.55 -14.27 -33.86
N LEU A 374 -18.18 -13.12 -34.04
CA LEU A 374 -19.51 -12.86 -33.51
C LEU A 374 -20.60 -12.99 -34.58
N ALA A 375 -20.24 -13.45 -35.79
CA ALA A 375 -21.20 -13.71 -36.86
C ALA A 375 -22.31 -14.68 -36.42
N ASP A 376 -21.94 -15.68 -35.61
CA ASP A 376 -22.84 -16.70 -35.08
C ASP A 376 -23.28 -16.44 -33.64
N LEU A 377 -23.07 -15.23 -33.11
CA LEU A 377 -23.49 -14.89 -31.75
C LEU A 377 -25.04 -14.95 -31.67
N PRO A 378 -25.63 -15.83 -30.83
CA PRO A 378 -27.07 -16.00 -30.81
C PRO A 378 -27.81 -14.71 -30.45
N SER A 379 -29.01 -14.53 -31.01
CA SER A 379 -29.84 -13.36 -30.71
C SER A 379 -30.13 -13.27 -29.20
N GLY A 380 -30.12 -12.05 -28.66
CA GLY A 380 -30.31 -11.81 -27.23
C GLY A 380 -29.12 -12.14 -26.31
N LYS A 381 -27.98 -12.58 -26.84
CA LYS A 381 -26.74 -12.77 -26.05
C LYS A 381 -25.89 -11.49 -26.02
N ASN A 382 -24.97 -11.43 -25.05
CA ASN A 382 -24.01 -10.35 -24.84
C ASN A 382 -22.57 -10.81 -25.19
N LEU A 383 -21.58 -9.97 -24.91
CA LEU A 383 -20.15 -10.26 -25.17
C LEU A 383 -19.43 -11.06 -24.08
N GLU A 384 -20.13 -11.62 -23.10
CA GLU A 384 -19.48 -12.39 -22.02
C GLU A 384 -18.76 -13.61 -22.63
N GLY A 385 -17.48 -13.78 -22.29
CA GLY A 385 -16.63 -14.82 -22.86
C GLY A 385 -15.83 -14.40 -24.11
N PHE A 386 -16.13 -13.26 -24.72
CA PHE A 386 -15.52 -12.82 -25.98
C PHE A 386 -14.56 -11.64 -25.84
N LEU A 387 -14.48 -11.03 -24.66
CA LEU A 387 -13.57 -9.92 -24.37
C LEU A 387 -12.23 -10.49 -23.90
N PHE A 388 -11.34 -10.81 -24.86
CA PHE A 388 -10.13 -11.57 -24.58
C PHE A 388 -9.26 -10.93 -23.46
N PRO A 389 -8.82 -11.69 -22.46
CA PRO A 389 -7.94 -11.18 -21.40
C PRO A 389 -6.51 -10.95 -21.92
N ASP A 390 -5.98 -9.73 -21.77
CA ASP A 390 -4.63 -9.35 -22.18
C ASP A 390 -4.28 -7.96 -21.63
N THR A 391 -3.08 -7.46 -21.96
CA THR A 391 -2.69 -6.07 -21.75
C THR A 391 -3.01 -5.21 -22.99
N TYR A 392 -3.81 -4.16 -22.81
CA TYR A 392 -4.24 -3.25 -23.86
C TYR A 392 -3.67 -1.85 -23.67
N ARG A 393 -3.30 -1.23 -24.80
CA ARG A 393 -3.01 0.20 -24.87
C ARG A 393 -4.22 0.93 -25.44
N ILE A 394 -4.76 1.89 -24.71
CA ILE A 394 -5.96 2.64 -25.09
C ILE A 394 -5.72 4.13 -24.95
N PHE A 395 -6.27 4.95 -25.85
CA PHE A 395 -6.19 6.39 -25.72
C PHE A 395 -7.03 6.91 -24.53
N LEU A 396 -6.68 8.05 -23.92
CA LEU A 396 -7.41 8.65 -22.78
C LEU A 396 -8.86 8.95 -23.15
N GLU A 397 -9.11 9.32 -24.39
CA GLU A 397 -10.42 9.58 -24.98
C GLU A 397 -11.06 8.36 -25.66
N ALA A 398 -10.45 7.18 -25.54
CA ALA A 398 -11.00 5.97 -26.15
C ALA A 398 -12.41 5.71 -25.63
N SER A 399 -13.37 5.45 -26.52
CA SER A 399 -14.71 5.02 -26.15
C SER A 399 -14.73 3.57 -25.67
N THR A 400 -15.80 3.17 -24.98
CA THR A 400 -16.07 1.77 -24.65
C THR A 400 -16.11 0.88 -25.90
N SER A 401 -16.61 1.41 -27.02
CA SER A 401 -16.58 0.73 -28.32
C SER A 401 -15.16 0.49 -28.84
N ALA A 402 -14.26 1.47 -28.72
CA ALA A 402 -12.89 1.33 -29.18
C ALA A 402 -12.11 0.27 -28.38
N LEU A 403 -12.27 0.24 -27.06
CA LEU A 403 -11.70 -0.83 -26.23
C LEU A 403 -12.30 -2.19 -26.61
N THR A 404 -13.63 -2.27 -26.73
CA THR A 404 -14.32 -3.52 -27.08
C THR A 404 -13.84 -4.08 -28.42
N ILE A 405 -13.72 -3.24 -29.45
CA ILE A 405 -13.18 -3.65 -30.76
C ILE A 405 -11.78 -4.24 -30.61
N ARG A 406 -10.88 -3.58 -29.88
CA ARG A 406 -9.51 -4.08 -29.66
C ARG A 406 -9.49 -5.44 -28.95
N MET A 407 -10.36 -5.65 -27.97
CA MET A 407 -10.47 -6.94 -27.27
C MET A 407 -11.00 -8.04 -28.20
N LEU A 408 -12.01 -7.74 -29.03
CA LEU A 408 -12.57 -8.67 -30.00
C LEU A 408 -11.57 -9.02 -31.12
N GLU A 409 -10.83 -8.03 -31.64
CA GLU A 409 -9.76 -8.23 -32.60
C GLU A 409 -8.64 -9.09 -32.00
N ASN A 410 -8.29 -8.87 -30.73
CA ASN A 410 -7.31 -9.70 -30.05
C ASN A 410 -7.79 -11.14 -29.93
N PHE A 411 -9.05 -11.35 -29.53
CA PHE A 411 -9.66 -12.68 -29.54
C PHE A 411 -9.52 -13.32 -30.92
N GLN A 412 -9.85 -12.59 -32.00
CA GLN A 412 -9.82 -13.12 -33.37
C GLN A 412 -8.41 -13.51 -33.82
N ARG A 413 -7.39 -12.76 -33.37
CA ARG A 413 -5.99 -13.10 -33.62
C ARG A 413 -5.53 -14.34 -32.85
N LYS A 414 -6.06 -14.56 -31.65
CA LYS A 414 -5.69 -15.70 -30.78
C LYS A 414 -6.43 -16.98 -31.19
N LEU A 415 -7.72 -16.87 -31.50
CA LEU A 415 -8.52 -17.96 -32.05
C LEU A 415 -8.40 -17.93 -33.59
N THR A 416 -7.26 -18.37 -34.10
CA THR A 416 -6.90 -18.29 -35.53
C THR A 416 -7.93 -18.99 -36.43
N PRO A 417 -7.97 -18.69 -37.75
CA PRO A 417 -8.86 -19.37 -38.69
C PRO A 417 -8.77 -20.90 -38.64
N GLU A 418 -7.57 -21.45 -38.42
CA GLU A 418 -7.33 -22.89 -38.32
C GLU A 418 -7.99 -23.48 -37.08
N LEU A 419 -7.88 -22.80 -35.93
CA LEU A 419 -8.54 -23.23 -34.69
C LEU A 419 -10.08 -23.14 -34.82
N ARG A 420 -10.60 -22.13 -35.54
CA ARG A 420 -12.04 -22.03 -35.82
C ARG A 420 -12.53 -23.13 -36.74
N ALA A 421 -11.76 -23.47 -37.77
CA ALA A 421 -12.06 -24.61 -38.64
C ALA A 421 -12.07 -25.93 -37.85
N GLU A 422 -11.16 -26.07 -36.88
CA GLU A 422 -11.14 -27.23 -35.98
C GLU A 422 -12.40 -27.33 -35.11
N ILE A 423 -12.89 -26.22 -34.55
CA ILE A 423 -14.15 -26.18 -33.78
C ILE A 423 -15.31 -26.70 -34.62
N VAL A 424 -15.42 -26.21 -35.86
CA VAL A 424 -16.47 -26.63 -36.81
C VAL A 424 -16.31 -28.11 -37.20
N ARG A 425 -15.07 -28.58 -37.41
CA ARG A 425 -14.76 -29.99 -37.71
C ARG A 425 -15.25 -30.91 -36.59
N GLN A 426 -15.14 -30.47 -35.34
CA GLN A 426 -15.67 -31.17 -34.16
C GLN A 426 -17.19 -31.03 -33.99
N LYS A 427 -17.90 -30.46 -34.97
CA LYS A 427 -19.36 -30.21 -34.95
C LYS A 427 -19.82 -29.35 -33.77
N LYS A 428 -18.96 -28.43 -33.34
CA LYS A 428 -19.26 -27.44 -32.30
C LYS A 428 -19.35 -26.07 -32.97
N ASP A 429 -20.16 -25.18 -32.41
CA ASP A 429 -20.10 -23.76 -32.74
C ASP A 429 -19.16 -23.02 -31.77
N VAL A 430 -18.66 -21.86 -32.20
CA VAL A 430 -17.71 -21.04 -31.42
C VAL A 430 -18.30 -20.63 -30.07
N TYR A 431 -19.61 -20.34 -30.01
CA TYR A 431 -20.26 -19.90 -28.79
C TYR A 431 -20.29 -21.00 -27.72
N THR A 432 -20.76 -22.19 -28.09
CA THR A 432 -20.74 -23.40 -27.25
C THR A 432 -19.33 -23.74 -26.79
N PHE A 433 -18.35 -23.59 -27.66
CA PHE A 433 -16.94 -23.79 -27.34
C PHE A 433 -16.42 -22.79 -26.28
N VAL A 434 -16.74 -21.50 -26.43
CA VAL A 434 -16.34 -20.46 -25.45
C VAL A 434 -17.05 -20.67 -24.11
N ILE A 435 -18.29 -21.19 -24.09
CA ILE A 435 -18.94 -21.57 -22.83
C ILE A 435 -18.09 -22.62 -22.09
N MET A 436 -17.69 -23.69 -22.77
CA MET A 436 -16.84 -24.72 -22.17
C MET A 436 -15.52 -24.14 -21.65
N ALA A 437 -14.85 -23.31 -22.44
CA ALA A 437 -13.60 -22.66 -22.03
C ALA A 437 -13.79 -21.80 -20.76
N SER A 438 -14.90 -21.06 -20.65
CA SER A 438 -15.19 -20.25 -19.46
C SER A 438 -15.43 -21.09 -18.19
N LEU A 439 -15.97 -22.31 -18.32
CA LEU A 439 -16.11 -23.24 -17.20
C LEU A 439 -14.73 -23.74 -16.74
N LEU A 440 -13.89 -24.14 -17.69
CA LEU A 440 -12.55 -24.66 -17.43
C LEU A 440 -11.62 -23.63 -16.78
N GLU A 441 -11.70 -22.37 -17.24
CA GLU A 441 -10.95 -21.24 -16.69
C GLU A 441 -11.18 -21.07 -15.18
N ARG A 442 -12.44 -21.20 -14.75
CA ARG A 442 -12.84 -20.97 -13.35
C ARG A 442 -12.64 -22.19 -12.46
N GLU A 443 -12.58 -23.39 -13.02
CA GLU A 443 -12.50 -24.65 -12.27
C GLU A 443 -11.09 -25.15 -12.04
N VAL A 444 -10.19 -24.99 -13.02
CA VAL A 444 -8.92 -25.70 -13.04
C VAL A 444 -7.76 -24.73 -13.22
N ARG A 445 -6.84 -24.74 -12.25
CA ARG A 445 -5.65 -23.87 -12.24
C ARG A 445 -4.54 -24.38 -13.16
N SER A 446 -4.38 -25.70 -13.25
CA SER A 446 -3.33 -26.37 -14.01
C SER A 446 -3.73 -26.60 -15.46
N ASP A 447 -2.86 -26.22 -16.40
CA ASP A 447 -3.09 -26.37 -17.84
C ASP A 447 -3.27 -27.83 -18.27
N ARG A 448 -2.46 -28.73 -17.71
CA ARG A 448 -2.56 -30.17 -18.00
C ARG A 448 -3.88 -30.75 -17.51
N ASP A 449 -4.26 -30.43 -16.27
CA ASP A 449 -5.50 -30.93 -15.69
C ASP A 449 -6.72 -30.36 -16.42
N ARG A 450 -6.59 -29.16 -16.99
CA ARG A 450 -7.67 -28.52 -17.75
C ARG A 450 -8.06 -29.33 -18.99
N ALA A 451 -7.10 -29.92 -19.71
CA ALA A 451 -7.39 -30.80 -20.85
C ALA A 451 -8.13 -32.07 -20.43
N LEU A 452 -7.72 -32.69 -19.32
CA LEU A 452 -8.40 -33.86 -18.73
C LEU A 452 -9.82 -33.52 -18.26
N VAL A 453 -9.99 -32.40 -17.55
CA VAL A 453 -11.30 -31.93 -17.10
C VAL A 453 -12.20 -31.59 -18.29
N SER A 454 -11.65 -31.01 -19.36
CA SER A 454 -12.40 -30.78 -20.60
C SER A 454 -12.95 -32.09 -21.18
N GLY A 455 -12.12 -33.13 -21.25
CA GLY A 455 -12.55 -34.47 -21.67
C GLY A 455 -13.66 -35.04 -20.80
N ILE A 456 -13.60 -34.83 -19.49
CA ILE A 456 -14.66 -35.23 -18.55
C ILE A 456 -15.97 -34.47 -18.82
N LEU A 457 -15.91 -33.15 -18.97
CA LEU A 457 -17.11 -32.32 -19.17
C LEU A 457 -17.78 -32.59 -20.52
N TRP A 458 -17.00 -32.72 -21.61
CA TRP A 458 -17.54 -33.10 -22.92
C TRP A 458 -18.19 -34.49 -22.88
N LYS A 459 -17.53 -35.46 -22.23
CA LYS A 459 -18.08 -36.81 -22.04
C LYS A 459 -19.38 -36.80 -21.25
N ARG A 460 -19.48 -35.98 -20.19
CA ARG A 460 -20.73 -35.82 -19.42
C ARG A 460 -21.87 -35.28 -20.28
N ILE A 461 -21.60 -34.29 -21.12
CA ILE A 461 -22.59 -33.74 -22.07
C ILE A 461 -23.06 -34.85 -23.02
N GLN A 462 -22.13 -35.59 -23.64
CA GLN A 462 -22.46 -36.69 -24.56
C GLN A 462 -23.29 -37.79 -23.87
N LYS A 463 -23.03 -38.08 -22.59
CA LYS A 463 -23.77 -39.07 -21.80
C LYS A 463 -25.02 -38.50 -21.10
N ASN A 464 -25.39 -37.25 -21.36
CA ASN A 464 -26.53 -36.59 -20.75
C ASN A 464 -26.49 -36.60 -19.20
N ILE A 465 -25.30 -36.39 -18.64
CA ILE A 465 -25.00 -36.26 -17.21
C ILE A 465 -24.88 -34.76 -16.88
N PRO A 466 -25.49 -34.24 -15.79
CA PRO A 466 -25.30 -32.86 -15.36
C PRO A 466 -23.81 -32.52 -15.15
N LEU A 467 -23.38 -31.32 -15.54
CA LEU A 467 -21.96 -30.96 -15.45
C LEU A 467 -21.51 -30.78 -14.00
N GLN A 468 -22.38 -30.27 -13.12
CA GLN A 468 -22.12 -30.07 -11.68
C GLN A 468 -20.86 -29.25 -11.41
N VAL A 469 -20.75 -28.10 -12.06
CA VAL A 469 -19.59 -27.21 -12.02
C VAL A 469 -19.84 -26.11 -10.99
N ASP A 470 -19.02 -26.05 -9.94
CA ASP A 470 -19.17 -25.11 -8.82
C ASP A 470 -19.00 -23.65 -9.25
N ALA A 471 -18.15 -23.39 -10.25
CA ALA A 471 -17.97 -22.06 -10.84
C ALA A 471 -19.27 -21.46 -11.38
N THR A 472 -20.22 -22.29 -11.81
CA THR A 472 -21.54 -21.79 -12.26
C THR A 472 -22.39 -21.31 -11.10
N ILE A 473 -22.29 -21.94 -9.92
CA ILE A 473 -22.95 -21.49 -8.69
C ILE A 473 -22.32 -20.19 -8.20
N TYR A 474 -20.98 -20.10 -8.23
CA TYR A 474 -20.27 -18.87 -7.90
C TYR A 474 -20.73 -17.71 -8.79
N TYR A 475 -20.84 -17.94 -10.11
CA TYR A 475 -21.33 -16.95 -11.05
C TYR A 475 -22.76 -16.48 -10.71
N ILE A 476 -23.67 -17.41 -10.38
CA ILE A 476 -25.05 -17.06 -9.99
C ILE A 476 -25.06 -16.17 -8.74
N LYS A 477 -24.34 -16.57 -7.69
CA LYS A 477 -24.25 -15.80 -6.43
C LYS A 477 -23.68 -14.41 -6.68
N LYS A 478 -22.68 -14.30 -7.56
CA LYS A 478 -22.06 -13.02 -7.91
C LYS A 478 -23.00 -12.09 -8.68
N MET A 479 -23.82 -12.65 -9.58
CA MET A 479 -24.72 -11.87 -10.44
C MET A 479 -26.06 -11.53 -9.78
N ASP A 480 -26.48 -12.28 -8.76
CA ASP A 480 -27.70 -11.99 -8.01
C ASP A 480 -27.39 -11.79 -6.52
N ALA A 481 -27.32 -10.52 -6.11
CA ALA A 481 -27.07 -10.13 -4.71
C ALA A 481 -28.11 -10.71 -3.73
N ARG A 482 -29.32 -11.06 -4.19
CA ARG A 482 -30.36 -11.69 -3.36
C ARG A 482 -30.00 -13.13 -2.97
N VAL A 483 -29.12 -13.76 -3.75
CA VAL A 483 -28.71 -15.16 -3.60
C VAL A 483 -27.36 -15.27 -2.87
N SER A 484 -26.50 -14.25 -2.94
CA SER A 484 -25.13 -14.29 -2.40
C SER A 484 -25.05 -14.43 -0.88
N GLY A 485 -25.89 -13.74 -0.11
CA GLY A 485 -25.67 -13.54 1.33
C GLY A 485 -24.28 -12.94 1.65
N ASN A 486 -23.85 -12.99 2.92
CA ASN A 486 -22.52 -12.50 3.34
C ASN A 486 -21.39 -13.56 3.22
N ASN A 487 -21.64 -14.73 2.63
CA ASN A 487 -20.69 -15.84 2.61
C ASN A 487 -20.25 -16.20 1.19
N SER A 488 -18.95 -16.06 0.92
CA SER A 488 -18.31 -16.37 -0.37
C SER A 488 -18.12 -17.87 -0.64
N ARG A 489 -18.29 -18.74 0.37
CA ARG A 489 -18.16 -20.19 0.21
C ARG A 489 -19.42 -20.80 -0.42
N ILE A 490 -19.23 -21.72 -1.36
CA ILE A 490 -20.31 -22.53 -1.94
C ILE A 490 -20.69 -23.63 -0.94
N THR A 491 -21.99 -23.73 -0.66
CA THR A 491 -22.58 -24.74 0.22
C THR A 491 -23.37 -25.77 -0.58
N LEU A 492 -23.69 -26.91 0.02
CA LEU A 492 -24.61 -27.91 -0.58
C LEU A 492 -26.02 -27.36 -0.80
N GLN A 493 -26.42 -26.29 -0.11
CA GLN A 493 -27.71 -25.64 -0.36
C GLN A 493 -27.65 -24.80 -1.64
N ASP A 494 -26.50 -24.18 -1.94
CA ASP A 494 -26.32 -23.35 -3.13
C ASP A 494 -26.46 -24.17 -4.43
N THR A 495 -26.17 -25.47 -4.42
CA THR A 495 -26.38 -26.33 -5.60
C THR A 495 -27.86 -26.49 -5.98
N LYS A 496 -28.79 -26.02 -5.14
CA LYS A 496 -30.24 -26.04 -5.38
C LYS A 496 -30.81 -24.69 -5.84
N ILE A 497 -29.98 -23.66 -6.04
CA ILE A 497 -30.43 -22.34 -6.50
C ILE A 497 -31.15 -22.45 -7.85
N PRO A 498 -32.39 -21.96 -7.99
CA PRO A 498 -33.12 -22.03 -9.25
C PRO A 498 -32.55 -20.99 -10.25
N SER A 499 -31.71 -21.45 -11.17
CA SER A 499 -31.13 -20.62 -12.23
C SER A 499 -30.75 -21.48 -13.43
N LEU A 500 -30.92 -20.95 -14.65
CA LEU A 500 -30.53 -21.62 -15.89
C LEU A 500 -29.01 -21.87 -15.98
N TYR A 501 -28.19 -21.11 -15.23
CA TYR A 501 -26.75 -21.36 -15.13
C TYR A 501 -26.42 -22.52 -14.19
N ASN A 502 -27.37 -23.00 -13.38
CA ASN A 502 -27.10 -24.03 -12.39
C ASN A 502 -26.96 -25.40 -13.06
N THR A 503 -25.72 -25.80 -13.31
CA THR A 503 -25.38 -27.08 -13.94
C THR A 503 -25.55 -28.30 -13.05
N TYR A 504 -26.00 -28.12 -11.80
CA TYR A 504 -26.49 -29.22 -10.96
C TYR A 504 -27.95 -29.58 -11.26
N LEU A 505 -28.76 -28.58 -11.65
CA LEU A 505 -30.19 -28.74 -11.93
C LEU A 505 -30.47 -28.95 -13.42
N HIS A 506 -29.67 -28.33 -14.29
CA HIS A 506 -29.83 -28.39 -15.73
C HIS A 506 -28.71 -29.18 -16.40
N LYS A 507 -29.07 -30.05 -17.34
CA LYS A 507 -28.12 -30.83 -18.14
C LYS A 507 -27.63 -30.01 -19.33
N GLY A 508 -26.42 -30.34 -19.80
CA GLY A 508 -25.76 -29.62 -20.89
C GLY A 508 -25.00 -28.39 -20.38
N LEU A 509 -24.66 -27.50 -21.30
CA LEU A 509 -23.94 -26.26 -21.00
C LEU A 509 -24.89 -25.19 -20.43
N PRO A 510 -24.40 -24.27 -19.60
CA PRO A 510 -25.18 -23.09 -19.19
C PRO A 510 -25.51 -22.22 -20.41
N PRO A 511 -26.47 -21.28 -20.29
CA PRO A 511 -26.97 -20.51 -21.43
C PRO A 511 -25.97 -19.51 -22.01
N ALA A 512 -24.87 -19.19 -21.32
CA ALA A 512 -23.80 -18.31 -21.78
C ALA A 512 -22.50 -18.58 -21.00
N PRO A 513 -21.35 -18.03 -21.47
CA PRO A 513 -20.11 -18.07 -20.71
C PRO A 513 -20.24 -17.38 -19.34
N ILE A 514 -19.42 -17.79 -18.38
CA ILE A 514 -19.43 -17.24 -17.00
C ILE A 514 -18.28 -16.26 -16.72
N CYS A 515 -17.33 -16.15 -17.65
CA CYS A 515 -16.19 -15.23 -17.64
C CYS A 515 -15.51 -15.21 -19.01
N ASN A 516 -14.49 -14.36 -19.17
CA ASN A 516 -13.61 -14.32 -20.33
C ASN A 516 -12.41 -15.27 -20.14
N PRO A 517 -12.30 -16.37 -20.90
CA PRO A 517 -11.25 -17.38 -20.75
C PRO A 517 -9.93 -16.95 -21.39
N GLY A 518 -8.83 -17.46 -20.83
CA GLY A 518 -7.49 -17.34 -21.42
C GLY A 518 -7.25 -18.26 -22.61
N LEU A 519 -6.10 -18.10 -23.27
CA LEU A 519 -5.72 -18.96 -24.40
C LEU A 519 -5.61 -20.44 -23.97
N SER A 520 -5.07 -20.70 -22.78
CA SER A 520 -4.88 -22.07 -22.30
C SER A 520 -6.22 -22.79 -22.07
N ALA A 521 -7.24 -22.10 -21.55
CA ALA A 521 -8.59 -22.66 -21.42
C ALA A 521 -9.28 -22.91 -22.76
N LEU A 522 -9.08 -22.02 -23.74
CA LEU A 522 -9.55 -22.24 -25.12
C LEU A 522 -8.88 -23.49 -25.73
N MET A 523 -7.57 -23.63 -25.59
CA MET A 523 -6.85 -24.79 -26.12
C MET A 523 -7.29 -26.09 -25.46
N ALA A 524 -7.48 -26.10 -24.13
CA ALA A 524 -8.00 -27.27 -23.41
C ALA A 524 -9.44 -27.64 -23.84
N ALA A 525 -10.30 -26.66 -24.10
CA ALA A 525 -11.65 -26.91 -24.62
C ALA A 525 -11.65 -27.53 -26.02
N LEU A 526 -10.62 -27.22 -26.83
CA LEU A 526 -10.50 -27.64 -28.23
C LEU A 526 -9.83 -29.00 -28.37
N PHE A 527 -8.82 -29.24 -27.54
CA PHE A 527 -8.04 -30.47 -27.51
C PHE A 527 -8.19 -31.15 -26.15
N PRO A 528 -9.38 -31.69 -25.84
CA PRO A 528 -9.60 -32.41 -24.59
C PRO A 528 -8.79 -33.70 -24.55
N GLU A 529 -8.33 -34.08 -23.36
CA GLU A 529 -7.66 -35.37 -23.14
C GLU A 529 -8.70 -36.43 -22.75
N GLU A 530 -8.72 -37.55 -23.46
CA GLU A 530 -9.56 -38.68 -23.10
C GLU A 530 -9.07 -39.36 -21.82
N SER A 531 -9.99 -39.78 -20.97
CA SER A 531 -9.67 -40.43 -19.71
C SER A 531 -10.78 -41.40 -19.28
N PRO A 532 -10.52 -42.32 -18.35
CA PRO A 532 -11.56 -43.17 -17.76
C PRO A 532 -12.38 -42.45 -16.67
N TYR A 533 -12.03 -41.22 -16.30
CA TYR A 533 -12.66 -40.49 -15.21
C TYR A 533 -14.00 -39.88 -15.60
N PHE A 534 -14.90 -39.78 -14.63
CA PHE A 534 -16.17 -39.08 -14.77
C PHE A 534 -16.30 -37.90 -13.81
N TYR A 535 -15.46 -37.81 -12.79
CA TYR A 535 -15.53 -36.80 -11.74
C TYR A 535 -14.16 -36.20 -11.50
N TYR A 536 -14.13 -34.95 -11.04
CA TYR A 536 -12.92 -34.26 -10.63
C TYR A 536 -13.23 -33.35 -9.44
N LEU A 537 -12.21 -33.01 -8.66
CA LEU A 537 -12.29 -32.11 -7.52
C LEU A 537 -11.04 -31.25 -7.47
N SER A 538 -11.21 -29.92 -7.45
CA SER A 538 -10.12 -28.98 -7.20
C SER A 538 -9.93 -28.83 -5.68
N ALA A 539 -8.81 -29.31 -5.15
CA ALA A 539 -8.46 -29.18 -3.74
C ALA A 539 -7.94 -27.76 -3.42
N PRO A 540 -7.97 -27.32 -2.14
CA PRO A 540 -7.56 -25.96 -1.75
C PRO A 540 -6.10 -25.62 -2.07
N ASP A 541 -5.23 -26.63 -2.11
CA ASP A 541 -3.82 -26.50 -2.51
C ASP A 541 -3.62 -26.32 -4.03
N GLY A 542 -4.70 -26.40 -4.81
CA GLY A 542 -4.70 -26.25 -6.26
C GLY A 542 -4.54 -27.56 -7.03
N THR A 543 -4.42 -28.70 -6.36
CA THR A 543 -4.35 -30.02 -7.02
C THR A 543 -5.72 -30.46 -7.52
N THR A 544 -5.76 -31.15 -8.68
CA THR A 544 -7.00 -31.73 -9.21
C THR A 544 -7.02 -33.24 -8.97
N ILE A 545 -8.05 -33.71 -8.27
CA ILE A 545 -8.25 -35.12 -7.94
C ILE A 545 -9.31 -35.70 -8.86
N PHE A 546 -8.95 -36.71 -9.63
CA PHE A 546 -9.85 -37.37 -10.57
C PHE A 546 -10.48 -38.63 -9.96
N SER A 547 -11.69 -38.97 -10.38
CA SER A 547 -12.41 -40.14 -9.88
C SER A 547 -13.25 -40.82 -10.96
N HIS A 548 -13.33 -42.15 -10.91
CA HIS A 548 -14.11 -42.97 -11.83
C HIS A 548 -15.60 -42.97 -11.46
N THR A 549 -15.92 -43.09 -10.17
CA THR A 549 -17.31 -43.17 -9.68
C THR A 549 -17.71 -42.00 -8.79
N LEU A 550 -19.02 -41.85 -8.57
CA LEU A 550 -19.56 -40.86 -7.65
C LEU A 550 -19.14 -41.16 -6.20
N GLU A 551 -19.06 -42.43 -5.78
CA GLU A 551 -18.59 -42.76 -4.43
C GLU A 551 -17.14 -42.33 -4.21
N GLU A 552 -16.26 -42.59 -5.19
CA GLU A 552 -14.86 -42.13 -5.14
C GLU A 552 -14.77 -40.61 -5.00
N HIS A 553 -15.54 -39.88 -5.81
CA HIS A 553 -15.59 -38.42 -5.76
C HIS A 553 -16.10 -37.90 -4.41
N ASN A 554 -17.15 -38.51 -3.85
CA ASN A 554 -17.68 -38.11 -2.55
C ASN A 554 -16.68 -38.38 -1.42
N ARG A 555 -15.95 -39.51 -1.47
CA ARG A 555 -14.84 -39.77 -0.53
C ARG A 555 -13.73 -38.74 -0.67
N ALA A 556 -13.37 -38.35 -1.89
CA ALA A 556 -12.39 -37.29 -2.13
C ALA A 556 -12.86 -35.94 -1.56
N LYS A 557 -14.14 -35.56 -1.73
CA LYS A 557 -14.71 -34.35 -1.12
C LYS A 557 -14.54 -34.33 0.40
N VAL A 558 -14.86 -35.44 1.08
CA VAL A 558 -14.66 -35.53 2.53
C VAL A 558 -13.17 -35.42 2.88
N ARG A 559 -12.30 -36.15 2.19
CA ARG A 559 -10.87 -36.18 2.51
C ARG A 559 -10.16 -34.84 2.30
N TYR A 560 -10.50 -34.11 1.24
CA TYR A 560 -9.74 -32.93 0.80
C TYR A 560 -10.45 -31.59 1.07
N LEU A 561 -11.77 -31.58 1.34
CA LEU A 561 -12.52 -30.36 1.65
C LEU A 561 -13.03 -30.30 3.11
N SER A 562 -12.98 -31.40 3.87
CA SER A 562 -13.39 -31.45 5.29
C SER A 562 -12.24 -31.26 6.29
N GLY A 563 -11.39 -30.25 6.05
CA GLY A 563 -10.31 -29.84 6.96
C GLY A 563 -10.68 -28.62 7.82
N ALA A 564 -11.56 -28.81 8.80
CA ALA A 564 -11.67 -28.02 10.05
C ALA A 564 -12.62 -28.75 11.02
N ILE A 565 -12.25 -29.97 11.43
CA ILE A 565 -12.79 -30.59 12.64
C ILE A 565 -11.57 -30.94 13.48
N PRO A 566 -11.36 -30.32 14.65
CA PRO A 566 -10.29 -30.73 15.56
C PRO A 566 -10.55 -32.18 15.99
N SER A 567 -9.55 -33.04 15.84
CA SER A 567 -9.53 -34.33 16.52
C SER A 567 -9.38 -34.09 18.02
N SER A 568 -10.40 -34.55 18.79
CA SER A 568 -10.48 -34.71 20.25
C SER A 568 -10.19 -33.49 21.12
#